data_AF-A0A164NYR8-F1
#
_entry.id   AF-A0A164NYR8-F1
#
_cell.length_a   1.000
_cell.length_b   1.000
_cell.length_c   1.000
_cell.angle_alpha   90.00
_cell.angle_beta   90.00
_cell.angle_gamma   90.00
#
_symmetry.space_group_name_H-M   'P 1'
#
loop_
_entity.id
_entity.type
_entity.pdbx_description
1 polymer ?
#
loop_
_entity_poly.entity_id
_entity_poly.type
_entity_poly.pdbx_seq_one_letter_code
_entity_poly.pdbx_strand_id
1 'polypeptide(L)'
;MGEILEGVREASAQLFREVELRNWAMEVLDEYDPEFKFKSYDIVTEIVHPLGTRKLVESDIKEGWTIEEVTHIKETCPLLLTKTLDYQAMSIYNTSSISNKKYKGDLVIVLEGDIRSFHKNPDDLSNEDLLKFLTKEKQGGGFTKRLMMNFAIWLIRRESKRRDI
;
A
#
# COMPACT_ATOMS: atom_id res chain seq x y z
N MET A 1 -2.87 20.49 -19.46
CA MET A 1 -1.66 19.62 -19.57
C MET A 1 -0.90 19.56 -18.25
N GLY A 2 -0.72 20.69 -17.52
CA GLY A 2 -0.16 20.66 -16.16
C GLY A 2 -1.01 19.86 -15.17
N GLU A 3 -2.32 20.14 -15.07
CA GLU A 3 -3.24 19.46 -14.14
C GLU A 3 -3.34 17.93 -14.34
N ILE A 4 -3.33 17.45 -15.60
CA ILE A 4 -3.38 16.01 -15.90
C ILE A 4 -2.08 15.33 -15.45
N LEU A 5 -0.96 16.04 -15.55
CA LEU A 5 0.34 15.54 -15.18
C LEU A 5 0.52 15.49 -13.66
N GLU A 6 0.02 16.51 -12.97
CA GLU A 6 -0.03 16.62 -11.52
C GLU A 6 -0.87 15.47 -10.94
N GLY A 7 -2.06 15.22 -11.47
CA GLY A 7 -2.87 14.08 -11.05
C GLY A 7 -2.22 12.71 -11.32
N VAL A 8 -1.43 12.58 -12.41
CA VAL A 8 -0.66 11.34 -12.67
C VAL A 8 0.52 11.19 -11.71
N ARG A 9 1.17 12.29 -11.33
CA ARG A 9 2.24 12.27 -10.33
C ARG A 9 1.71 11.92 -8.95
N GLU A 10 0.60 12.53 -8.53
CA GLU A 10 -0.07 12.22 -7.28
C GLU A 10 -0.49 10.74 -7.21
N ALA A 11 -1.15 10.23 -8.26
CA ALA A 11 -1.53 8.81 -8.32
C ALA A 11 -0.32 7.87 -8.30
N SER A 12 0.77 8.24 -8.96
CA SER A 12 2.01 7.45 -8.98
C SER A 12 2.74 7.48 -7.64
N ALA A 13 2.74 8.62 -6.95
CA ALA A 13 3.33 8.77 -5.62
C ALA A 13 2.56 7.94 -4.58
N GLN A 14 1.22 7.92 -4.69
CA GLN A 14 0.38 7.07 -3.86
C GLN A 14 0.69 5.58 -4.08
N LEU A 15 0.72 5.13 -5.35
CA LEU A 15 1.06 3.74 -5.69
C LEU A 15 2.48 3.35 -5.23
N PHE A 16 3.45 4.26 -5.36
CA PHE A 16 4.82 4.06 -4.88
C PHE A 16 4.85 3.77 -3.38
N ARG A 17 4.08 4.55 -2.60
CA ARG A 17 4.03 4.41 -1.15
C ARG A 17 3.33 3.13 -0.71
N GLU A 18 2.26 2.72 -1.39
CA GLU A 18 1.59 1.43 -1.16
C GLU A 18 2.56 0.25 -1.33
N VAL A 19 3.39 0.30 -2.39
CA VAL A 19 4.41 -0.73 -2.63
C VAL A 19 5.53 -0.68 -1.59
N GLU A 20 6.00 0.50 -1.18
CA GLU A 20 6.98 0.63 -0.08
C GLU A 20 6.46 0.06 1.23
N LEU A 21 5.23 0.41 1.62
CA LEU A 21 4.57 -0.11 2.82
C LEU A 21 4.47 -1.62 2.79
N ARG A 22 4.10 -2.18 1.64
CA ARG A 22 4.03 -3.63 1.45
C ARG A 22 5.41 -4.28 1.54
N ASN A 23 6.44 -3.70 0.91
CA ASN A 23 7.80 -4.25 0.97
C ASN A 23 8.33 -4.22 2.39
N TRP A 24 8.15 -3.10 3.10
CA TRP A 24 8.50 -3.00 4.51
C TRP A 24 7.77 -4.05 5.36
N ALA A 25 6.47 -4.22 5.16
CA ALA A 25 5.71 -5.26 5.85
C ALA A 25 6.29 -6.66 5.59
N MET A 26 6.65 -6.97 4.34
CA MET A 26 7.30 -8.24 3.99
C MET A 26 8.67 -8.40 4.68
N GLU A 27 9.49 -7.34 4.75
CA GLU A 27 10.77 -7.37 5.48
C GLU A 27 10.57 -7.68 6.97
N VAL A 28 9.58 -7.03 7.59
CA VAL A 28 9.25 -7.27 9.01
C VAL A 28 8.77 -8.71 9.23
N LEU A 29 7.98 -9.25 8.31
CA LEU A 29 7.51 -10.64 8.39
C LEU A 29 8.64 -11.63 8.22
N ASP A 30 9.52 -11.41 7.24
CA ASP A 30 10.69 -12.27 6.98
C ASP A 30 11.65 -12.30 8.18
N GLU A 31 11.84 -11.17 8.87
CA GLU A 31 12.63 -11.10 10.09
C GLU A 31 12.01 -11.87 11.26
N TYR A 32 10.69 -11.82 11.40
CA TYR A 32 9.98 -12.37 12.55
C TYR A 32 9.70 -13.87 12.43
N ASP A 33 9.27 -14.31 11.25
CA ASP A 33 8.94 -15.69 10.97
C ASP A 33 9.28 -16.00 9.50
N PRO A 34 10.44 -16.60 9.21
CA PRO A 34 10.83 -16.96 7.84
C PRO A 34 9.83 -17.91 7.15
N GLU A 35 9.03 -18.65 7.93
CA GLU A 35 7.98 -19.54 7.42
C GLU A 35 6.66 -18.80 7.16
N PHE A 36 6.56 -17.51 7.48
CA PHE A 36 5.36 -16.70 7.26
C PHE A 36 4.94 -16.65 5.79
N LYS A 37 5.89 -16.80 4.86
CA LYS A 37 5.65 -16.93 3.42
C LYS A 37 4.74 -18.10 3.05
N PHE A 38 4.64 -19.10 3.91
CA PHE A 38 3.82 -20.30 3.71
C PHE A 38 2.48 -20.24 4.45
N LYS A 39 2.25 -19.24 5.29
CA LYS A 39 0.99 -19.04 6.02
C LYS A 39 0.00 -18.26 5.14
N SER A 40 -1.29 -18.55 5.30
CA SER A 40 -2.35 -17.76 4.68
C SER A 40 -2.58 -16.50 5.53
N TYR A 41 -2.40 -15.33 4.92
CA TYR A 41 -2.61 -14.04 5.58
C TYR A 41 -3.33 -13.06 4.65
N ASP A 42 -4.09 -12.16 5.26
CA ASP A 42 -4.71 -11.03 4.57
C ASP A 42 -4.01 -9.73 5.01
N ILE A 43 -3.57 -8.89 4.06
CA ILE A 43 -3.02 -7.55 4.34
C ILE A 43 -4.11 -6.50 4.15
N VAL A 44 -4.24 -5.62 5.13
CA VAL A 44 -5.16 -4.49 5.12
C VAL A 44 -4.40 -3.20 5.41
N THR A 45 -4.58 -2.19 4.56
CA THR A 45 -3.94 -0.88 4.71
C THR A 45 -4.95 0.18 5.14
N GLU A 46 -4.69 0.82 6.28
CA GLU A 46 -5.53 1.85 6.89
C GLU A 46 -4.80 3.20 6.97
N ILE A 47 -5.41 4.23 6.38
CA ILE A 47 -5.03 5.63 6.60
C ILE A 47 -5.69 6.11 7.88
N VAL A 48 -4.88 6.66 8.78
CA VAL A 48 -5.34 7.32 10.00
C VAL A 48 -5.13 8.83 9.83
N HIS A 49 -6.22 9.59 9.80
CA HIS A 49 -6.18 11.04 9.87
C HIS A 49 -5.76 11.47 11.29
N PRO A 50 -4.96 12.53 11.48
CA PRO A 50 -4.56 13.04 12.79
C PRO A 50 -5.74 13.40 13.71
N LEU A 51 -6.90 13.67 13.12
CA LEU A 51 -8.16 13.95 13.84
C LEU A 51 -8.94 12.67 14.22
N GLY A 52 -8.36 11.48 14.00
CA GLY A 52 -8.94 10.19 14.36
C GLY A 52 -9.78 9.52 13.27
N THR A 53 -10.06 10.19 12.14
CA THR A 53 -10.81 9.62 11.02
C THR A 53 -10.00 8.53 10.33
N ARG A 54 -10.55 7.32 10.19
CA ARG A 54 -9.88 6.19 9.55
C ARG A 54 -10.45 5.91 8.17
N LYS A 55 -9.62 5.52 7.21
CA LYS A 55 -10.04 5.15 5.86
C LYS A 55 -9.23 3.96 5.35
N LEU A 56 -9.91 2.96 4.79
CA LEU A 56 -9.26 1.82 4.14
C LEU A 56 -8.86 2.17 2.70
N VAL A 57 -7.64 1.78 2.33
CA VAL A 57 -7.04 2.11 1.01
C VAL A 57 -7.03 0.90 0.11
N GLU A 58 -6.56 -0.24 0.61
CA GLU A 58 -6.49 -1.49 -0.12
C GLU A 58 -6.71 -2.69 0.81
N SER A 59 -7.24 -3.74 0.20
CA SER A 59 -7.31 -5.07 0.77
C SER A 59 -6.99 -6.07 -0.33
N ASP A 60 -6.23 -7.11 -0.02
CA ASP A 60 -5.95 -8.20 -0.97
C ASP A 60 -7.21 -9.01 -1.37
N ILE A 61 -8.35 -8.81 -0.68
CA ILE A 61 -9.62 -9.50 -0.95
C ILE A 61 -10.48 -8.71 -1.96
N LYS A 62 -10.95 -9.41 -3.02
CA LYS A 62 -11.78 -8.86 -4.11
C LYS A 62 -13.08 -8.17 -3.68
N GLU A 63 -13.65 -8.53 -2.53
CA GLU A 63 -14.89 -7.93 -2.00
C GLU A 63 -14.64 -6.76 -1.03
N GLY A 64 -13.37 -6.46 -0.73
CA GLY A 64 -12.98 -5.38 0.16
C GLY A 64 -13.25 -5.66 1.64
N TRP A 65 -12.46 -4.99 2.49
CA TRP A 65 -12.66 -4.93 3.93
C TRP A 65 -13.43 -3.66 4.29
N THR A 66 -14.23 -3.71 5.37
CA THR A 66 -14.82 -2.51 5.97
C THR A 66 -14.08 -2.11 7.24
N ILE A 67 -14.21 -0.83 7.64
CA ILE A 67 -13.57 -0.31 8.86
C ILE A 67 -14.10 -1.05 10.09
N GLU A 68 -15.38 -1.41 10.09
CA GLU A 68 -16.01 -2.16 11.16
C GLU A 68 -15.41 -3.56 11.29
N GLU A 69 -15.12 -4.23 10.16
CA GLU A 69 -14.46 -5.55 10.17
C GLU A 69 -13.05 -5.48 10.73
N VAL A 70 -12.27 -4.47 10.32
CA VAL A 70 -10.91 -4.26 10.83
C VAL A 70 -10.94 -3.91 12.32
N THR A 71 -11.88 -3.07 12.73
CA THR A 71 -12.05 -2.69 14.15
C THR A 71 -12.44 -3.91 14.98
N HIS A 72 -13.36 -4.74 14.48
CA HIS A 72 -13.74 -5.98 15.15
C HIS A 72 -12.55 -6.91 15.36
N ILE A 73 -11.65 -7.05 14.38
CA ILE A 73 -10.42 -7.83 14.54
C ILE A 73 -9.52 -7.22 15.63
N LYS A 74 -9.29 -5.91 15.60
CA LYS A 74 -8.44 -5.24 16.60
C LYS A 74 -8.94 -5.43 18.03
N GLU A 75 -10.26 -5.50 18.21
CA GLU A 75 -10.90 -5.67 19.53
C GLU A 75 -10.99 -7.13 19.96
N THR A 76 -11.15 -8.07 19.02
CA THR A 76 -11.54 -9.45 19.32
C THR A 76 -10.39 -10.45 19.16
N CYS A 77 -9.43 -10.17 18.28
CA CYS A 77 -8.34 -11.08 17.98
C CYS A 77 -7.10 -10.83 18.86
N PRO A 78 -6.38 -11.90 19.25
CA PRO A 78 -5.08 -11.75 19.88
C PRO A 78 -4.08 -11.03 18.96
N LEU A 79 -3.49 -9.95 19.48
CA LEU A 79 -2.36 -9.26 18.85
C LEU A 79 -1.10 -10.10 19.03
N LEU A 80 -0.47 -10.51 17.93
CA LEU A 80 0.77 -11.28 17.93
C LEU A 80 2.01 -10.40 17.94
N LEU A 81 1.98 -9.32 17.16
CA LEU A 81 3.14 -8.45 16.97
C LEU A 81 2.67 -7.04 16.61
N THR A 82 3.39 -6.03 17.09
CA THR A 82 3.35 -4.67 16.56
C THR A 82 4.77 -4.18 16.32
N LYS A 83 5.03 -3.60 15.14
CA LYS A 83 6.28 -2.91 14.81
C LYS A 83 5.95 -1.54 14.23
N THR A 84 6.66 -0.52 14.68
CA THR A 84 6.44 0.86 14.25
C THR A 84 7.65 1.36 13.45
N LEU A 85 7.38 2.25 12.49
CA LEU A 85 8.39 2.96 11.71
C LEU A 85 7.86 4.36 11.40
N ASP A 86 8.47 5.39 12.01
CA ASP A 86 8.06 6.79 11.89
C ASP A 86 6.55 7.00 12.16
N TYR A 87 5.79 7.33 11.11
CA TYR A 87 4.34 7.59 11.14
C TYR A 87 3.52 6.35 10.74
N GLN A 88 4.12 5.17 10.81
CA GLN A 88 3.55 3.90 10.36
C GLN A 88 3.62 2.85 11.47
N ALA A 89 2.61 2.00 11.52
CA ALA A 89 2.55 0.86 12.41
C ALA A 89 2.06 -0.36 11.65
N MET A 90 2.71 -1.49 11.89
CA MET A 90 2.29 -2.79 11.42
C MET A 90 1.87 -3.60 12.63
N SER A 91 0.64 -4.11 12.62
CA SER A 91 0.10 -4.97 13.67
C SER A 91 -0.42 -6.27 13.07
N ILE A 92 -0.07 -7.40 13.69
CA ILE A 92 -0.46 -8.73 13.24
C ILE A 92 -1.43 -9.34 14.24
N TYR A 93 -2.60 -9.76 13.76
CA TYR A 93 -3.65 -10.36 14.56
C TYR A 93 -3.86 -11.82 14.17
N ASN A 94 -4.07 -12.66 15.17
CA ASN A 94 -4.45 -14.06 14.95
C ASN A 94 -5.96 -14.17 14.75
N THR A 95 -6.38 -14.61 13.56
CA THR A 95 -7.78 -14.81 13.18
C THR A 95 -8.21 -16.27 13.20
N SER A 96 -7.37 -17.20 13.68
CA SER A 96 -7.69 -18.64 13.73
C SER A 96 -8.94 -18.97 14.55
N SER A 97 -9.34 -18.08 15.46
CA SER A 97 -10.55 -18.21 16.28
C SER A 97 -11.82 -17.68 15.59
N ILE A 98 -11.70 -16.95 14.48
CA ILE A 98 -12.85 -16.38 13.77
C ILE A 98 -13.22 -17.29 12.60
N SER A 99 -14.27 -18.10 12.80
CA SER A 99 -14.82 -18.94 11.73
C SER A 99 -15.75 -18.13 10.82
N ASN A 100 -15.19 -17.30 9.93
CA ASN A 100 -15.96 -16.63 8.89
C ASN A 100 -15.30 -16.90 7.54
N LYS A 101 -16.10 -17.39 6.58
CA LYS A 101 -15.66 -17.74 5.22
C LYS A 101 -15.05 -16.58 4.44
N LYS A 102 -15.27 -15.33 4.91
CA LYS A 102 -14.69 -14.13 4.31
C LYS A 102 -13.18 -13.99 4.58
N TYR A 103 -12.70 -14.48 5.73
CA TYR A 103 -11.28 -14.43 6.10
C TYR A 103 -10.58 -15.65 5.53
N LYS A 104 -9.65 -15.44 4.59
CA LYS A 104 -8.92 -16.54 3.96
C LYS A 104 -7.66 -16.90 4.74
N GLY A 105 -7.16 -15.97 5.55
CA GLY A 105 -6.00 -16.14 6.40
C GLY A 105 -6.32 -16.56 7.83
N ASP A 106 -5.39 -17.32 8.42
CA ASP A 106 -5.32 -17.50 9.88
C ASP A 106 -4.75 -16.25 10.56
N LEU A 107 -4.25 -15.30 9.77
CA LEU A 107 -3.61 -14.08 10.22
C LEU A 107 -4.12 -12.88 9.40
N VAL A 108 -4.28 -11.75 10.09
CA VAL A 108 -4.56 -10.46 9.46
C VAL A 108 -3.49 -9.47 9.84
N ILE A 109 -2.86 -8.86 8.85
CA ILE A 109 -1.85 -7.82 9.02
C ILE A 109 -2.51 -6.48 8.73
N VAL A 110 -2.54 -5.62 9.73
CA VAL A 110 -3.03 -4.25 9.60
C VAL A 110 -1.83 -3.31 9.52
N LEU A 111 -1.73 -2.62 8.38
CA LEU A 111 -0.76 -1.54 8.16
C LEU A 111 -1.48 -0.22 8.38
N GLU A 112 -1.18 0.43 9.49
CA GLU A 112 -1.65 1.77 9.81
C GLU A 112 -0.60 2.80 9.39
N GLY A 113 -1.02 3.88 8.77
CA GLY A 113 -0.16 5.04 8.55
C GLY A 113 -0.91 6.34 8.72
N ASP A 114 -0.26 7.36 9.28
CA ASP A 114 -0.80 8.72 9.31
C ASP A 114 -1.08 9.18 7.87
N ILE A 115 -2.15 9.93 7.60
CA ILE A 115 -2.42 10.49 6.27
C ILE A 115 -1.21 11.27 5.70
N ARG A 116 -0.42 11.91 6.58
CA ARG A 116 0.83 12.59 6.24
C ARG A 116 1.92 11.64 5.76
N SER A 117 1.90 10.40 6.23
CA SER A 117 2.78 9.32 5.76
C SER A 117 2.36 8.70 4.42
N PHE A 118 1.10 8.91 4.04
CA PHE A 118 0.55 8.49 2.74
C PHE A 118 0.68 9.57 1.66
N HIS A 119 0.74 10.84 2.05
CA HIS A 119 1.00 11.95 1.14
C HIS A 119 2.51 12.15 1.01
N LYS A 120 3.18 11.37 0.14
CA LYS A 120 4.50 11.77 -0.37
C LYS A 120 4.31 12.98 -1.26
N ASN A 121 5.03 14.07 -0.99
CA ASN A 121 5.02 15.22 -1.89
C ASN A 121 5.48 14.72 -3.27
N PRO A 122 4.68 14.89 -4.34
CA PRO A 122 5.04 14.41 -5.67
C PRO A 122 6.37 14.97 -6.17
N ASP A 123 6.79 16.12 -5.63
CA ASP A 123 8.08 16.76 -5.95
C ASP A 123 9.28 16.17 -5.20
N ASP A 124 9.07 15.37 -4.15
CA ASP A 124 10.15 14.64 -3.45
C ASP A 124 10.61 13.40 -4.22
N LEU A 125 9.80 12.93 -5.19
CA LEU A 125 10.14 11.82 -6.06
C LEU A 125 10.77 12.34 -7.35
N SER A 126 12.02 11.99 -7.59
CA SER A 126 12.66 12.33 -8.86
C SER A 126 11.93 11.68 -10.04
N ASN A 127 11.91 12.35 -11.19
CA ASN A 127 11.36 11.77 -12.42
C ASN A 127 12.04 10.42 -12.76
N GLU A 128 13.31 10.24 -12.40
CA GLU A 128 14.03 8.99 -12.61
C GLU A 128 13.51 7.86 -11.73
N ASP A 129 13.23 8.12 -10.45
CA ASP A 129 12.71 7.13 -9.51
C ASP A 129 11.28 6.70 -9.88
N LEU A 130 10.43 7.65 -10.26
CA LEU A 130 9.09 7.38 -10.80
C LEU A 130 9.16 6.52 -12.06
N LEU A 131 10.06 6.82 -12.99
CA LEU A 131 10.22 6.04 -14.22
C LEU A 131 10.73 4.62 -13.94
N LYS A 132 11.71 4.46 -13.05
CA LYS A 132 12.22 3.14 -12.62
C LYS A 132 11.10 2.32 -11.98
N PHE A 133 10.35 2.93 -11.06
CA PHE A 133 9.22 2.29 -10.38
C PHE A 133 8.12 1.84 -11.35
N LEU A 134 7.58 2.77 -12.15
CA LEU A 134 6.49 2.47 -13.10
C LEU A 134 6.91 1.43 -14.13
N THR A 135 8.19 1.41 -14.53
CA THR A 135 8.72 0.40 -15.46
C THR A 135 8.79 -0.99 -14.82
N LYS A 136 9.15 -1.08 -13.54
CA LYS A 136 9.16 -2.34 -12.77
C LYS A 136 7.74 -2.86 -12.56
N GLU A 137 6.83 -2.00 -12.10
CA GLU A 137 5.43 -2.36 -11.86
C GLU A 137 4.66 -2.74 -13.13
N LYS A 138 5.00 -2.12 -14.27
CA LYS A 138 4.45 -2.46 -15.57
C LYS A 138 4.63 -3.94 -15.92
N GLN A 139 5.73 -4.57 -15.47
CA GLN A 139 6.02 -5.98 -15.80
C GLN A 139 5.16 -6.96 -15.01
N GLY A 140 4.70 -6.58 -13.82
CA GLY A 140 3.87 -7.43 -12.94
C GLY A 140 2.36 -7.35 -13.19
N GLY A 141 1.89 -6.56 -14.17
CA GLY A 141 0.47 -6.22 -14.34
C GLY A 141 -0.26 -6.88 -15.51
N GLY A 142 -1.60 -6.94 -15.40
CA GLY A 142 -2.51 -7.22 -16.53
C GLY A 142 -2.46 -6.15 -17.63
N PHE A 143 -3.16 -6.39 -18.74
CA PHE A 143 -3.13 -5.51 -19.93
C PHE A 143 -3.52 -4.05 -19.64
N THR A 144 -4.56 -3.83 -18.84
CA THR A 144 -5.05 -2.49 -18.44
C THR A 144 -4.04 -1.75 -17.56
N LYS A 145 -3.46 -2.42 -16.56
CA LYS A 145 -2.38 -1.87 -15.70
C LYS A 145 -1.17 -1.46 -16.55
N ARG A 146 -0.78 -2.30 -17.54
CA ARG A 146 0.29 -1.99 -18.49
C ARG A 146 0.01 -0.74 -19.34
N LEU A 147 -1.23 -0.57 -19.81
CA LEU A 147 -1.64 0.60 -20.59
C LEU A 147 -1.58 1.89 -19.77
N MET A 148 -2.12 1.88 -18.55
CA MET A 148 -2.08 3.04 -17.65
C MET A 148 -0.64 3.42 -17.30
N MET A 149 0.21 2.43 -16.98
CA MET A 149 1.62 2.68 -16.66
C MET A 149 2.42 3.19 -17.86
N ASN A 150 2.16 2.68 -19.07
CA ASN A 150 2.76 3.22 -20.29
C ASN A 150 2.39 4.69 -20.53
N PHE A 151 1.12 5.05 -20.28
CA PHE A 151 0.65 6.43 -20.42
C PHE A 151 1.30 7.36 -19.39
N ALA A 152 1.40 6.92 -18.13
CA ALA A 152 2.11 7.66 -17.08
C ALA A 152 3.60 7.86 -17.40
N ILE A 153 4.30 6.81 -17.84
CA ILE A 153 5.70 6.86 -18.29
C ILE A 153 5.87 7.87 -19.45
N TRP A 154 4.96 7.83 -20.44
CA TRP A 154 5.02 8.73 -21.58
C TRP A 154 4.86 10.20 -21.17
N LEU A 155 3.92 10.48 -20.26
CA LEU A 155 3.68 11.82 -19.72
C LEU A 155 4.90 12.37 -18.96
N ILE A 156 5.51 11.58 -18.07
CA ILE A 156 6.69 11.96 -17.28
C ILE A 156 7.90 12.24 -18.20
N ARG A 157 8.12 11.38 -19.21
CA ARG A 157 9.20 11.57 -20.21
C ARG A 157 8.99 12.84 -21.05
N ARG A 158 7.75 13.15 -21.40
CA ARG A 158 7.41 14.33 -22.21
C ARG A 158 7.65 15.63 -21.44
N GLU A 159 7.42 15.63 -20.13
CA GLU A 159 7.70 16.78 -19.27
C GLU A 159 9.19 17.00 -19.04
N SER A 160 9.94 15.94 -18.77
CA SER A 160 11.40 16.02 -18.58
C SER A 160 12.06 16.68 -19.80
N LYS A 161 11.65 16.27 -21.01
CA LYS A 161 12.09 16.89 -22.27
C LYS A 161 11.69 18.37 -22.46
N ARG A 162 10.68 18.88 -21.75
CA ARG A 162 10.26 20.29 -21.82
C ARG A 162 11.01 21.19 -20.84
N ARG A 163 11.58 20.64 -19.76
CA ARG A 163 12.39 21.39 -18.79
C ARG A 163 13.84 21.57 -19.25
N ASP A 164 14.29 20.76 -20.21
CA ASP A 164 15.64 20.82 -20.81
C ASP A 164 15.74 21.76 -22.05
N ILE A 165 14.68 22.52 -22.37
CA ILE A 165 14.59 23.49 -23.48
C ILE A 165 14.33 24.88 -22.88
#